data_AF-A0A522WHM7-F1
#
_entry.id   AF-A0A522WHM7-F1
#
_cell.length_a   1.000
_cell.length_b   1.000
_cell.length_c   1.000
_cell.angle_alpha   90.00
_cell.angle_beta   90.00
_cell.angle_gamma   90.00
#
_symmetry.space_group_name_H-M   'P 1'
#
loop_
_entity.id
_entity.type
_entity.pdbx_description
1 polymer ?
#
loop_
_entity_poly.entity_id
_entity_poly.type
_entity_poly.pdbx_seq_one_letter_code
_entity_poly.pdbx_strand_id
1 'polypeptide(L)'
;MKNQAKDKNGAPMTEVISKETLEELGVAISAAMGLNFTEDRLDDLSRGLSSAAGALGFDDVGKFIEWLKATELAKKHVEELSRHLAVGETYFFRDKSVFKALEENILPAIINSKATSEKRLRVWSAACSTGEEAYSIAILLSRIIPDIASWNVTVLATDINANSLKSAEIGIYGDWSFRNTPEWIKESYFTKTTGGKFAISGRIKKMVRFGYLNLATDAYPSITNNTNAMDIIFCRNVLMYFAPDTTKTVMARLNKSLVDDGYLLVSPAEAPGLVSGIFTPRNFGECTFYQKRAPDKIIELVKDKPVLELNRAEKPAIEATALLTAARRKRPGGASKRPNASKKIAAGRNAFKVAVLLFEKGLYSECVNALTAQAQKGQAIQANEAALLARAYANKGLLDAAQKWSARAARGDKLNPVYHYLNAAILEETGRTDEAVAALKRVIYIDNGFTLAHFSLGRLMHKRGNATAARRHFRNALNLLKRLSPDDIVPESEGMTAGRLSEIISAETV
;
A
#
# COMPACT_ATOMS: atom_id res chain seq x y z
N MET A 1 -25.11 -30.28 -35.93
CA MET A 1 -24.10 -29.21 -36.05
C MET A 1 -24.79 -27.89 -35.73
N LYS A 2 -24.48 -27.27 -34.58
CA LYS A 2 -25.05 -25.98 -34.18
C LYS A 2 -24.34 -24.87 -34.96
N ASN A 3 -25.10 -24.07 -35.72
CA ASN A 3 -24.59 -22.87 -36.38
C ASN A 3 -24.24 -21.83 -35.29
N GLN A 4 -22.96 -21.47 -35.17
CA GLN A 4 -22.53 -20.26 -34.46
C GLN A 4 -22.61 -19.08 -35.42
N ALA A 5 -23.37 -18.05 -35.05
CA ALA A 5 -23.42 -16.80 -35.80
C ALA A 5 -22.09 -16.04 -35.66
N LYS A 6 -21.56 -15.57 -36.79
CA LYS A 6 -20.33 -14.78 -36.89
C LYS A 6 -20.67 -13.32 -37.18
N ASP A 7 -19.89 -12.39 -36.64
CA ASP A 7 -20.00 -10.98 -36.99
C ASP A 7 -19.41 -10.67 -38.40
N LYS A 8 -19.48 -9.41 -38.84
CA LYS A 8 -18.99 -8.96 -40.16
C LYS A 8 -17.49 -9.19 -40.39
N ASN A 9 -16.73 -9.50 -39.34
CA ASN A 9 -15.29 -9.74 -39.36
C ASN A 9 -14.92 -11.21 -39.06
N GLY A 10 -15.91 -12.11 -38.93
CA GLY A 10 -15.67 -13.54 -38.74
C GLY A 10 -15.33 -13.95 -37.30
N ALA A 11 -15.46 -13.05 -36.32
CA ALA A 11 -15.31 -13.40 -34.91
C ALA A 11 -16.58 -14.11 -34.39
N PRO A 12 -16.48 -15.09 -33.48
CA PRO A 12 -17.65 -15.65 -32.80
C PRO A 12 -18.40 -14.52 -32.10
N MET A 13 -19.72 -14.41 -32.32
CA MET A 13 -20.56 -13.45 -31.59
C MET A 13 -20.34 -13.64 -30.08
N THR A 14 -19.77 -12.64 -29.43
CA THR A 14 -19.81 -12.52 -27.97
C THR A 14 -21.28 -12.53 -27.55
N GLU A 15 -21.65 -13.42 -26.63
CA GLU A 15 -22.96 -13.33 -25.97
C GLU A 15 -23.11 -11.92 -25.39
N VAL A 16 -24.15 -11.21 -25.83
CA VAL A 16 -24.36 -9.82 -25.44
C VAL A 16 -24.90 -9.81 -24.01
N ILE A 17 -24.06 -9.41 -23.06
CA ILE A 17 -24.46 -9.21 -21.67
C ILE A 17 -25.43 -8.02 -21.63
N SER A 18 -26.63 -8.21 -21.06
CA SER A 18 -27.64 -7.14 -20.96
C SER A 18 -27.12 -5.94 -20.17
N LYS A 19 -27.57 -4.73 -20.53
CA LYS A 19 -27.20 -3.48 -19.84
C LYS A 19 -27.48 -3.53 -18.33
N GLU A 20 -28.65 -4.02 -17.94
CA GLU A 20 -29.07 -4.13 -16.53
C GLU A 20 -28.11 -5.04 -15.73
N THR A 21 -27.70 -6.17 -16.33
CA THR A 21 -26.72 -7.07 -15.71
C THR A 21 -25.34 -6.43 -15.63
N LEU A 22 -24.92 -5.65 -16.64
CA LEU A 22 -23.64 -4.94 -16.60
C LEU A 22 -23.64 -3.85 -15.53
N GLU A 23 -24.75 -3.15 -15.31
CA GLU A 23 -24.90 -2.18 -14.22
C GLU A 23 -24.84 -2.87 -12.84
N GLU A 24 -25.56 -3.98 -12.66
CA GLU A 24 -25.55 -4.77 -11.43
C GLU A 24 -24.16 -5.32 -11.10
N LEU A 25 -23.52 -5.99 -12.06
CA LEU A 25 -22.15 -6.49 -11.92
C LEU A 25 -21.14 -5.36 -11.77
N GLY A 26 -21.36 -4.25 -12.45
CA GLY A 26 -20.57 -3.03 -12.33
C GLY A 26 -20.48 -2.59 -10.88
N VAL A 27 -21.60 -2.55 -10.14
CA VAL A 27 -21.63 -2.20 -8.71
C VAL A 27 -20.84 -3.21 -7.87
N ALA A 28 -21.05 -4.52 -8.06
CA ALA A 28 -20.37 -5.56 -7.28
C ALA A 28 -18.86 -5.56 -7.49
N ILE A 29 -18.41 -5.45 -8.75
CA ILE A 29 -17.00 -5.38 -9.12
C ILE A 29 -16.39 -4.07 -8.63
N SER A 30 -17.13 -2.96 -8.69
CA SER A 30 -16.72 -1.67 -8.15
C SER A 30 -16.45 -1.75 -6.64
N ALA A 31 -17.28 -2.47 -5.89
CA ALA A 31 -17.07 -2.66 -4.45
C ALA A 31 -15.78 -3.45 -4.14
N ALA A 32 -15.44 -4.45 -4.95
CA ALA A 32 -14.27 -5.31 -4.74
C ALA A 32 -12.95 -4.71 -5.26
N MET A 33 -12.99 -4.00 -6.38
CA MET A 33 -11.80 -3.45 -7.06
C MET A 33 -11.60 -1.95 -6.83
N GLY A 34 -12.65 -1.26 -6.39
CA GLY A 34 -12.71 0.20 -6.31
C GLY A 34 -12.95 0.91 -7.65
N LEU A 35 -12.90 0.19 -8.78
CA LEU A 35 -13.17 0.73 -10.11
C LEU A 35 -14.62 1.25 -10.22
N ASN A 36 -14.89 2.10 -11.18
CA ASN A 36 -16.20 2.69 -11.45
C ASN A 36 -16.51 2.50 -12.94
N PHE A 37 -17.61 1.81 -13.20
CA PHE A 37 -18.10 1.53 -14.54
C PHE A 37 -19.36 2.36 -14.78
N THR A 38 -19.15 3.61 -15.18
CA THR A 38 -20.22 4.51 -15.62
C THR A 38 -20.84 4.01 -16.94
N GLU A 39 -21.97 4.59 -17.34
CA GLU A 39 -22.72 4.16 -18.52
C GLU A 39 -21.85 4.11 -19.80
N ASP A 40 -20.96 5.09 -19.97
CA ASP A 40 -19.99 5.18 -21.08
C ASP A 40 -18.87 4.11 -21.03
N ARG A 41 -18.75 3.37 -19.92
CA ARG A 41 -17.75 2.31 -19.71
C ARG A 41 -18.35 0.91 -19.64
N LEU A 42 -19.65 0.74 -19.82
CA LEU A 42 -20.29 -0.59 -19.80
C LEU A 42 -19.78 -1.49 -20.94
N ASP A 43 -19.43 -0.90 -22.08
CA ASP A 43 -18.84 -1.64 -23.20
C ASP A 43 -17.44 -2.19 -22.88
N ASP A 44 -16.63 -1.41 -22.14
CA ASP A 44 -15.33 -1.88 -21.63
C ASP A 44 -15.52 -3.01 -20.63
N LEU A 45 -16.47 -2.87 -19.71
CA LEU A 45 -16.82 -3.90 -18.73
C LEU A 45 -17.24 -5.19 -19.44
N SER A 46 -18.13 -5.10 -20.43
CA SER A 46 -18.62 -6.25 -21.19
C SER A 46 -17.49 -7.01 -21.89
N ARG A 47 -16.59 -6.29 -22.57
CA ARG A 47 -15.40 -6.89 -23.20
C ARG A 47 -14.46 -7.52 -22.19
N GLY A 48 -14.18 -6.84 -21.08
CA GLY A 48 -13.27 -7.34 -20.05
C GLY A 48 -13.82 -8.58 -19.35
N LEU A 49 -15.12 -8.63 -19.06
CA LEU A 49 -15.79 -9.83 -18.51
C LEU A 49 -15.74 -11.00 -19.49
N SER A 50 -16.02 -10.74 -20.77
CA SER A 50 -15.94 -11.77 -21.81
C SER A 50 -14.51 -12.35 -21.93
N SER A 51 -13.49 -11.51 -21.82
CA SER A 51 -12.08 -11.93 -21.83
C SER A 51 -11.68 -12.71 -20.56
N ALA A 52 -12.24 -12.35 -19.40
CA ALA A 52 -11.94 -12.99 -18.12
C ALA A 52 -12.57 -14.39 -17.98
N ALA A 53 -13.69 -14.67 -18.66
CA ALA A 53 -14.45 -15.92 -18.51
C ALA A 53 -13.56 -17.17 -18.66
N GLY A 54 -12.77 -17.24 -19.75
CA GLY A 54 -11.89 -18.38 -20.01
C GLY A 54 -10.76 -18.52 -18.98
N ALA A 55 -10.21 -17.40 -18.50
CA ALA A 55 -9.15 -17.42 -17.49
C ALA A 55 -9.64 -17.90 -16.12
N LEU A 56 -10.94 -17.74 -15.84
CA LEU A 56 -11.62 -18.27 -14.66
C LEU A 56 -12.23 -19.66 -14.88
N GLY A 57 -11.96 -20.30 -16.02
CA GLY A 57 -12.35 -21.68 -16.30
C GLY A 57 -13.77 -21.85 -16.85
N PHE A 58 -14.37 -20.78 -17.39
CA PHE A 58 -15.69 -20.83 -18.01
C PHE A 58 -15.57 -20.81 -19.53
N ASP A 59 -16.15 -21.82 -20.18
CA ASP A 59 -16.26 -21.91 -21.65
C ASP A 59 -17.49 -21.17 -22.21
N ASP A 60 -18.35 -20.65 -21.33
CA ASP A 60 -19.64 -20.03 -21.63
C ASP A 60 -19.79 -18.75 -20.81
N VAL A 61 -19.98 -17.61 -21.49
CA VAL A 61 -20.02 -16.29 -20.85
C VAL A 61 -21.31 -16.13 -20.05
N GLY A 62 -22.45 -16.62 -20.53
CA GLY A 62 -23.70 -16.64 -19.77
C GLY A 62 -23.56 -17.30 -18.40
N LYS A 63 -23.00 -18.51 -18.35
CA LYS A 63 -22.73 -19.23 -17.07
C LYS A 63 -21.74 -18.50 -16.18
N PHE A 64 -20.71 -17.88 -16.76
CA PHE A 64 -19.77 -17.05 -16.02
C PHE A 64 -20.46 -15.87 -15.35
N ILE A 65 -21.37 -15.21 -16.07
CA ILE A 65 -22.15 -14.08 -15.58
C ILE A 65 -23.11 -14.50 -14.46
N GLU A 66 -23.83 -15.62 -14.62
CA GLU A 66 -24.67 -16.16 -13.55
C GLU A 66 -23.86 -16.51 -12.30
N TRP A 67 -22.69 -17.12 -12.48
CA TRP A 67 -21.78 -17.42 -11.38
C TRP A 67 -21.28 -16.14 -10.67
N LEU A 68 -20.90 -15.11 -11.43
CA LEU A 68 -20.46 -13.83 -10.88
C LEU A 68 -21.56 -13.15 -10.04
N LYS A 69 -22.83 -13.21 -10.48
CA LYS A 69 -23.96 -12.66 -9.74
C LYS A 69 -24.23 -13.38 -8.42
N ALA A 70 -23.97 -14.69 -8.37
CA ALA A 70 -24.24 -15.53 -7.22
C ALA A 70 -23.06 -15.68 -6.24
N THR A 71 -21.88 -15.18 -6.59
CA THR A 71 -20.64 -15.46 -5.87
C THR A 71 -20.06 -14.22 -5.20
N GLU A 72 -19.66 -14.36 -3.94
CA GLU A 72 -18.82 -13.36 -3.28
C GLU A 72 -17.39 -13.42 -3.84
N LEU A 73 -16.89 -12.30 -4.36
CA LEU A 73 -15.59 -12.25 -5.04
C LEU A 73 -14.43 -12.37 -4.04
N ALA A 74 -13.87 -13.58 -3.94
CA ALA A 74 -12.57 -13.80 -3.30
C ALA A 74 -11.44 -13.04 -4.01
N LYS A 75 -10.32 -12.80 -3.30
CA LYS A 75 -9.19 -12.00 -3.78
C LYS A 75 -8.60 -12.50 -5.11
N LYS A 76 -8.48 -13.82 -5.33
CA LYS A 76 -8.02 -14.35 -6.63
C LYS A 76 -8.93 -13.96 -7.80
N HIS A 77 -10.25 -13.89 -7.58
CA HIS A 77 -11.19 -13.52 -8.63
C HIS A 77 -11.00 -12.06 -8.99
N VAL A 78 -10.83 -11.20 -7.99
CA VAL A 78 -10.50 -9.77 -8.15
C VAL A 78 -9.18 -9.60 -8.91
N GLU A 79 -8.14 -10.38 -8.56
CA GLU A 79 -6.84 -10.37 -9.23
C GLU A 79 -6.89 -10.85 -10.69
N GLU A 80 -7.75 -11.83 -11.01
CA GLU A 80 -7.93 -12.28 -12.39
C GLU A 80 -8.75 -11.26 -13.20
N LEU A 81 -9.87 -10.78 -12.65
CA LEU A 81 -10.70 -9.75 -13.27
C LEU A 81 -9.89 -8.47 -13.56
N SER A 82 -8.98 -8.07 -12.65
CA SER A 82 -8.12 -6.90 -12.85
C SER A 82 -7.22 -7.00 -14.07
N ARG A 83 -6.83 -8.22 -14.48
CA ARG A 83 -5.98 -8.44 -15.67
C ARG A 83 -6.67 -8.00 -16.96
N HIS A 84 -8.01 -8.05 -16.99
CA HIS A 84 -8.82 -7.76 -18.17
C HIS A 84 -9.57 -6.43 -18.08
N LEU A 85 -9.83 -5.93 -16.86
CA LEU A 85 -10.61 -4.71 -16.62
C LEU A 85 -9.77 -3.46 -16.36
N ALA A 86 -8.50 -3.60 -15.94
CA ALA A 86 -7.62 -2.46 -15.71
C ALA A 86 -7.05 -1.92 -17.03
N VAL A 87 -7.17 -0.61 -17.25
CA VAL A 87 -6.58 0.07 -18.43
C VAL A 87 -5.13 0.41 -18.13
N GLY A 88 -4.19 -0.21 -18.86
CA GLY A 88 -2.77 -0.19 -18.55
C GLY A 88 -1.87 0.69 -19.43
N GLU A 89 -2.39 1.70 -20.13
CA GLU A 89 -1.56 2.49 -21.05
C GLU A 89 -0.47 3.29 -20.29
N THR A 90 0.80 2.99 -20.57
CA THR A 90 1.96 3.68 -19.99
C THR A 90 3.13 3.76 -20.98
N TYR A 91 4.12 4.62 -20.68
CA TYR A 91 5.35 4.79 -21.45
C TYR A 91 6.42 5.54 -20.67
N PHE A 92 7.66 5.36 -21.11
CA PHE A 92 8.82 5.98 -20.48
C PHE A 92 8.76 7.51 -20.60
N PHE A 93 8.97 8.18 -19.47
CA PHE A 93 9.00 9.63 -19.34
C PHE A 93 7.69 10.30 -19.81
N ARG A 94 6.55 9.66 -19.49
CA ARG A 94 5.21 10.20 -19.72
C ARG A 94 5.02 11.54 -19.00
N ASP A 95 4.65 12.55 -19.76
CA ASP A 95 4.57 13.97 -19.39
C ASP A 95 5.94 14.59 -19.05
N LYS A 96 6.62 15.11 -20.08
CA LYS A 96 7.98 15.68 -19.96
C LYS A 96 8.06 16.81 -18.93
N SER A 97 7.00 17.60 -18.76
CA SER A 97 6.93 18.69 -17.77
C SER A 97 7.05 18.18 -16.33
N VAL A 98 6.47 17.03 -16.02
CA VAL A 98 6.60 16.37 -14.70
C VAL A 98 8.04 15.99 -14.41
N PHE A 99 8.70 15.30 -15.34
CA PHE A 99 10.09 14.86 -15.15
C PHE A 99 11.07 16.03 -15.11
N LYS A 100 10.80 17.11 -15.86
CA LYS A 100 11.55 18.36 -15.77
C LYS A 100 11.43 19.00 -14.40
N ALA A 101 10.22 19.14 -13.85
CA ALA A 101 10.01 19.71 -12.51
C ALA A 101 10.67 18.87 -11.40
N LEU A 102 10.67 17.53 -11.56
CA LEU A 102 11.40 16.64 -10.66
C LEU A 102 12.91 16.88 -10.72
N GLU A 103 13.48 16.91 -11.92
CA GLU A 103 14.92 17.07 -12.16
C GLU A 103 15.44 18.44 -11.72
N GLU A 104 14.71 19.51 -12.01
CA GLU A 104 15.17 20.89 -11.81
C GLU A 104 14.79 21.49 -10.45
N ASN A 105 13.75 20.99 -9.77
CA ASN A 105 13.22 21.62 -8.56
C ASN A 105 13.06 20.66 -7.39
N ILE A 106 12.25 19.62 -7.55
CA ILE A 106 11.77 18.82 -6.41
C ILE A 106 12.87 17.90 -5.87
N LEU A 107 13.50 17.09 -6.73
CA LEU A 107 14.53 16.14 -6.30
C LEU A 107 15.77 16.85 -5.74
N PRO A 108 16.33 17.93 -6.36
CA PRO A 108 17.42 18.69 -5.76
C PRO A 108 17.12 19.20 -4.35
N ALA A 109 15.92 19.73 -4.12
CA ALA A 109 15.53 20.25 -2.81
C ALA A 109 15.48 19.13 -1.74
N ILE A 110 14.87 17.99 -2.07
CA ILE A 110 14.80 16.84 -1.15
C ILE A 110 16.20 16.28 -0.89
N ILE A 111 17.00 16.08 -1.94
CA ILE A 111 18.36 15.54 -1.83
C ILE A 111 19.22 16.44 -0.94
N ASN A 112 19.19 17.76 -1.15
CA ASN A 112 19.98 18.70 -0.35
C ASN A 112 19.56 18.71 1.13
N SER A 113 18.25 18.67 1.41
CA SER A 113 17.74 18.61 2.78
C SER A 113 18.15 17.32 3.51
N LYS A 114 18.22 16.21 2.76
CA LYS A 114 18.50 14.87 3.31
C LYS A 114 19.97 14.49 3.35
N ALA A 115 20.80 15.10 2.50
CA ALA A 115 22.24 14.84 2.46
C ALA A 115 22.94 15.10 3.80
N THR A 116 22.40 15.98 4.64
CA THR A 116 22.95 16.39 5.94
C THR A 116 22.33 15.68 7.15
N SER A 117 21.23 14.94 6.96
CA SER A 117 20.48 14.30 8.04
C SER A 117 20.42 12.79 7.86
N GLU A 118 19.53 12.32 6.99
CA GLU A 118 19.32 10.92 6.65
C GLU A 118 19.36 10.79 5.11
N LYS A 119 20.43 10.21 4.56
CA LYS A 119 20.59 9.94 3.11
C LYS A 119 19.62 8.84 2.62
N ARG A 120 18.31 9.06 2.76
CA ARG A 120 17.25 8.12 2.43
C ARG A 120 16.19 8.81 1.58
N LEU A 121 15.81 8.19 0.46
CA LEU A 121 14.80 8.73 -0.45
C LEU A 121 13.81 7.62 -0.81
N ARG A 122 12.51 7.85 -0.57
CA ARG A 122 11.45 6.90 -0.86
C ARG A 122 10.46 7.49 -1.86
N VAL A 123 10.35 6.83 -3.01
CA VAL A 123 9.41 7.20 -4.07
C VAL A 123 8.46 6.03 -4.33
N TRP A 124 7.19 6.32 -4.53
CA TRP A 124 6.17 5.33 -4.83
C TRP A 124 5.46 5.65 -6.15
N SER A 125 5.53 4.76 -7.14
CA SER A 125 4.65 4.74 -8.30
C SER A 125 3.45 3.82 -8.00
N ALA A 126 2.31 4.43 -7.69
CA ALA A 126 1.06 3.75 -7.34
C ALA A 126 0.21 3.54 -8.59
N ALA A 127 -0.10 2.27 -8.87
CA ALA A 127 -0.62 1.76 -10.15
C ALA A 127 0.37 1.97 -11.31
N CYS A 128 1.52 1.30 -11.19
CA CYS A 128 2.67 1.44 -12.08
C CYS A 128 2.50 0.79 -13.47
N SER A 129 1.42 0.04 -13.69
CA SER A 129 1.19 -0.78 -14.89
C SER A 129 2.41 -1.65 -15.20
N THR A 130 2.89 -1.64 -16.44
CA THR A 130 4.04 -2.42 -16.93
C THR A 130 5.41 -1.85 -16.55
N GLY A 131 5.45 -0.85 -15.67
CA GLY A 131 6.67 -0.42 -14.97
C GLY A 131 7.42 0.75 -15.58
N GLU A 132 7.01 1.26 -16.75
CA GLU A 132 7.70 2.37 -17.41
C GLU A 132 7.84 3.62 -16.53
N GLU A 133 6.81 4.01 -15.77
CA GLU A 133 6.89 5.16 -14.85
C GLU A 133 7.93 4.93 -13.74
N ALA A 134 7.88 3.76 -13.09
CA ALA A 134 8.79 3.40 -12.02
C ALA A 134 10.25 3.37 -12.50
N TYR A 135 10.50 2.85 -13.70
CA TYR A 135 11.84 2.84 -14.28
C TYR A 135 12.29 4.22 -14.76
N SER A 136 11.40 5.08 -15.27
CA SER A 136 11.72 6.49 -15.55
C SER A 136 12.16 7.24 -14.29
N ILE A 137 11.46 7.02 -13.17
CA ILE A 137 11.84 7.56 -11.86
C ILE A 137 13.22 7.02 -11.46
N ALA A 138 13.44 5.70 -11.53
CA ALA A 138 14.72 5.10 -11.17
C ALA A 138 15.90 5.60 -12.01
N ILE A 139 15.69 5.76 -13.33
CA ILE A 139 16.69 6.36 -14.24
C ILE A 139 17.00 7.79 -13.80
N LEU A 140 15.98 8.62 -13.56
CA LEU A 140 16.17 10.01 -13.12
C LEU A 140 16.96 10.09 -11.80
N LEU A 141 16.58 9.28 -10.80
CA LEU A 141 17.29 9.20 -9.52
C LEU A 141 18.76 8.79 -9.70
N SER A 142 19.04 7.82 -10.56
CA SER A 142 20.41 7.37 -10.85
C SER A 142 21.29 8.44 -11.52
N ARG A 143 20.67 9.42 -12.19
CA ARG A 143 21.38 10.54 -12.83
C ARG A 143 21.65 11.68 -11.87
N ILE A 144 20.68 11.98 -11.01
CA ILE A 144 20.72 13.20 -10.18
C ILE A 144 21.42 13.01 -8.83
N ILE A 145 21.48 11.78 -8.30
CA ILE A 145 22.15 11.49 -7.03
C ILE A 145 23.62 11.12 -7.32
N PRO A 146 24.62 11.97 -7.00
CA PRO A 146 26.01 11.76 -7.45
C PRO A 146 26.67 10.50 -6.90
N ASP A 147 26.35 10.13 -5.67
CA ASP A 147 26.81 8.91 -5.01
C ASP A 147 25.61 8.11 -4.48
N ILE A 148 24.79 7.61 -5.41
CA ILE A 148 23.57 6.88 -5.07
C ILE A 148 23.82 5.65 -4.19
N ALA A 149 25.03 5.10 -4.20
CA ALA A 149 25.40 3.96 -3.37
C ALA A 149 25.48 4.31 -1.87
N SER A 150 25.77 5.58 -1.51
CA SER A 150 25.69 6.04 -0.13
C SER A 150 24.28 6.46 0.30
N TRP A 151 23.29 6.32 -0.58
CA TRP A 151 21.89 6.59 -0.30
C TRP A 151 21.08 5.31 -0.14
N ASN A 152 20.17 5.31 0.83
CA ASN A 152 19.11 4.33 0.91
C ASN A 152 17.94 4.78 0.03
N VAL A 153 17.97 4.44 -1.26
CA VAL A 153 16.92 4.77 -2.23
C VAL A 153 15.95 3.60 -2.36
N THR A 154 14.66 3.89 -2.19
CA THR A 154 13.56 2.96 -2.46
C THR A 154 12.66 3.53 -3.55
N VAL A 155 12.51 2.80 -4.65
CA VAL A 155 11.43 3.04 -5.63
C VAL A 155 10.44 1.89 -5.50
N LEU A 156 9.34 2.12 -4.79
CA LEU A 156 8.22 1.18 -4.73
C LEU A 156 7.35 1.39 -5.97
N ALA A 157 6.96 0.30 -6.63
CA ALA A 157 6.04 0.31 -7.75
C ALA A 157 4.93 -0.72 -7.47
N THR A 158 3.69 -0.27 -7.33
CA THR A 158 2.58 -1.19 -7.03
C THR A 158 1.51 -1.16 -8.07
N ASP A 159 0.86 -2.30 -8.29
CA ASP A 159 -0.31 -2.39 -9.17
C ASP A 159 -1.27 -3.48 -8.69
N ILE A 160 -2.54 -3.41 -9.13
CA ILE A 160 -3.54 -4.44 -8.93
C ILE A 160 -3.48 -5.52 -10.03
N ASN A 161 -2.87 -5.22 -11.18
CA ASN A 161 -2.74 -6.13 -12.30
C ASN A 161 -1.44 -6.95 -12.19
N ALA A 162 -1.58 -8.22 -11.82
CA ALA A 162 -0.46 -9.13 -11.65
C ALA A 162 0.34 -9.39 -12.95
N ASN A 163 -0.31 -9.35 -14.12
CA ASN A 163 0.36 -9.54 -15.41
C ASN A 163 1.21 -8.33 -15.80
N SER A 164 0.71 -7.13 -15.50
CA SER A 164 1.48 -5.90 -15.67
C SER A 164 2.71 -5.90 -14.77
N LEU A 165 2.56 -6.28 -13.50
CA LEU A 165 3.70 -6.43 -12.57
C LEU A 165 4.72 -7.45 -13.06
N LYS A 166 4.28 -8.62 -13.53
CA LYS A 166 5.18 -9.64 -14.10
C LYS A 166 5.95 -9.10 -15.31
N SER A 167 5.28 -8.34 -16.17
CA SER A 167 5.91 -7.72 -17.33
C SER A 167 6.94 -6.66 -16.91
N ALA A 168 6.62 -5.86 -15.89
CA ALA A 168 7.51 -4.87 -15.30
C ALA A 168 8.75 -5.51 -14.66
N GLU A 169 8.56 -6.62 -13.94
CA GLU A 169 9.62 -7.44 -13.36
C GLU A 169 10.47 -8.12 -14.42
N ILE A 170 9.93 -8.49 -15.59
CA ILE A 170 10.74 -8.95 -16.72
C ILE A 170 11.57 -7.78 -17.28
N GLY A 171 10.94 -6.62 -17.46
CA GLY A 171 11.61 -5.38 -17.88
C GLY A 171 12.04 -5.38 -19.35
N ILE A 172 11.24 -6.00 -20.23
CA ILE A 172 11.47 -6.04 -21.68
C ILE A 172 10.34 -5.30 -22.39
N TYR A 173 10.68 -4.30 -23.19
CA TYR A 173 9.75 -3.34 -23.78
C TYR A 173 9.84 -3.31 -25.31
N GLY A 174 8.72 -3.04 -25.98
CA GLY A 174 8.69 -2.76 -27.41
C GLY A 174 8.88 -1.27 -27.71
N ASP A 175 9.05 -0.91 -29.00
CA ASP A 175 9.27 0.48 -29.41
C ASP A 175 8.14 1.43 -28.98
N TRP A 176 6.90 0.95 -28.88
CA TRP A 176 5.76 1.76 -28.44
C TRP A 176 5.93 2.35 -27.03
N SER A 177 6.63 1.66 -26.13
CA SER A 177 6.92 2.16 -24.78
C SER A 177 7.87 3.37 -24.78
N PHE A 178 8.53 3.67 -25.91
CA PHE A 178 9.49 4.76 -26.08
C PHE A 178 8.99 5.92 -26.94
N ARG A 179 7.70 5.94 -27.33
CA ARG A 179 7.11 6.87 -28.31
C ARG A 179 7.34 8.38 -28.06
N ASN A 180 7.69 8.76 -26.84
CA ASN A 180 8.01 10.14 -26.46
C ASN A 180 9.31 10.26 -25.65
N THR A 181 10.12 9.21 -25.64
CA THR A 181 11.34 9.10 -24.85
C THR A 181 12.55 9.55 -25.66
N PRO A 182 13.46 10.37 -25.10
CA PRO A 182 14.69 10.74 -25.78
C PRO A 182 15.55 9.51 -26.13
N GLU A 183 16.13 9.44 -27.33
CA GLU A 183 16.86 8.26 -27.81
C GLU A 183 18.05 7.88 -26.91
N TRP A 184 18.76 8.89 -26.37
CA TRP A 184 19.90 8.67 -25.47
C TRP A 184 19.54 7.87 -24.21
N ILE A 185 18.27 7.92 -23.75
CA ILE A 185 17.79 7.09 -22.64
C ILE A 185 17.81 5.62 -23.05
N LYS A 186 17.32 5.32 -24.25
CA LYS A 186 17.25 3.97 -24.81
C LYS A 186 18.65 3.40 -24.98
N GLU A 187 19.58 4.20 -25.52
CA GLU A 187 20.98 3.84 -25.71
C GLU A 187 21.73 3.60 -24.39
N SER A 188 21.46 4.41 -23.36
CA SER A 188 22.21 4.38 -22.10
C SER A 188 21.71 3.34 -21.10
N TYR A 189 20.41 3.03 -21.11
CA TYR A 189 19.77 2.24 -20.05
C TYR A 189 19.14 0.94 -20.54
N PHE A 190 19.14 0.67 -21.84
CA PHE A 190 18.54 -0.54 -22.40
C PHE A 190 19.51 -1.27 -23.32
N THR A 191 19.29 -2.58 -23.45
CA THR A 191 20.00 -3.44 -24.40
C THR A 191 19.01 -4.09 -25.33
N LYS A 192 19.27 -4.03 -26.64
CA LYS A 192 18.42 -4.68 -27.63
C LYS A 192 18.52 -6.21 -27.48
N THR A 193 17.38 -6.86 -27.36
CA THR A 193 17.24 -8.31 -27.28
C THR A 193 17.26 -8.93 -28.68
N THR A 194 17.46 -10.25 -28.76
CA THR A 194 17.43 -11.02 -30.01
C THR A 194 16.10 -10.90 -30.76
N GLY A 195 14.99 -10.71 -30.05
CA GLY A 195 13.65 -10.51 -30.63
C GLY A 195 13.32 -9.05 -31.00
N GLY A 196 14.29 -8.15 -31.05
CA GLY A 196 14.09 -6.74 -31.42
C GLY A 196 13.51 -5.84 -30.32
N LYS A 197 13.13 -6.39 -29.16
CA LYS A 197 12.69 -5.64 -27.97
C LYS A 197 13.87 -5.09 -27.17
N PHE A 198 13.61 -4.29 -26.14
CA PHE A 198 14.62 -3.61 -25.32
C PHE A 198 14.53 -4.04 -23.86
N ALA A 199 15.61 -4.60 -23.31
CA ALA A 199 15.70 -5.00 -21.91
C ALA A 199 16.31 -3.86 -21.07
N ILE A 200 15.67 -3.47 -19.98
CA ILE A 200 16.20 -2.47 -19.03
C ILE A 200 17.48 -3.00 -18.35
N SER A 201 18.45 -2.11 -18.13
CA SER A 201 19.70 -2.46 -17.47
C SER A 201 19.47 -3.05 -16.08
N GLY A 202 20.22 -4.11 -15.75
CA GLY A 202 20.12 -4.78 -14.45
C GLY A 202 20.41 -3.86 -13.25
N ARG A 203 21.19 -2.79 -13.45
CA ARG A 203 21.46 -1.77 -12.42
C ARG A 203 20.19 -1.00 -12.06
N ILE A 204 19.48 -0.47 -13.05
CA ILE A 204 18.21 0.26 -12.83
C ILE A 204 17.14 -0.70 -12.33
N LYS A 205 17.10 -1.92 -12.88
CA LYS A 205 16.16 -2.96 -12.45
C LYS A 205 16.18 -3.21 -10.93
N LYS A 206 17.38 -3.27 -10.34
CA LYS A 206 17.58 -3.46 -8.90
C LYS A 206 17.15 -2.29 -8.01
N MET A 207 16.89 -1.11 -8.58
CA MET A 207 16.44 0.07 -7.83
C MET A 207 14.93 0.05 -7.57
N VAL A 208 14.17 -0.70 -8.37
CA VAL A 208 12.71 -0.75 -8.29
C VAL A 208 12.27 -2.02 -7.59
N ARG A 209 11.37 -1.86 -6.62
CA ARG A 209 10.68 -2.96 -5.94
C ARG A 209 9.24 -2.97 -6.41
N PHE A 210 8.85 -4.01 -7.14
CA PHE A 210 7.47 -4.25 -7.52
C PHE A 210 6.70 -4.91 -6.36
N GLY A 211 5.41 -4.60 -6.26
CA GLY A 211 4.52 -5.19 -5.26
C GLY A 211 3.07 -5.15 -5.72
N TYR A 212 2.28 -6.14 -5.32
CA TYR A 212 0.84 -6.04 -5.49
C TYR A 212 0.27 -5.10 -4.43
N LEU A 213 -0.63 -4.20 -4.83
CA LEU A 213 -1.46 -3.44 -3.90
C LEU A 213 -2.75 -3.02 -4.58
N ASN A 214 -3.89 -3.36 -3.96
CA ASN A 214 -5.17 -2.74 -4.29
C ASN A 214 -5.35 -1.46 -3.47
N LEU A 215 -5.23 -0.29 -4.11
CA LEU A 215 -5.40 1.02 -3.47
C LEU A 215 -6.79 1.15 -2.80
N ALA A 216 -7.83 0.55 -3.36
CA ALA A 216 -9.17 0.69 -2.81
C ALA A 216 -9.35 -0.07 -1.48
N THR A 217 -8.83 -1.30 -1.39
CA THR A 217 -9.21 -2.22 -0.32
C THR A 217 -8.08 -2.63 0.62
N ASP A 218 -6.83 -2.68 0.15
CA ASP A 218 -5.71 -3.14 0.99
C ASP A 218 -5.36 -2.09 2.07
N ALA A 219 -4.70 -2.55 3.14
CA ALA A 219 -4.31 -1.70 4.26
C ALA A 219 -2.98 -0.99 3.97
N TYR A 220 -2.98 0.35 4.00
CA TYR A 220 -1.78 1.19 3.88
C TYR A 220 -2.03 2.58 4.49
N PRO A 221 -0.98 3.30 4.95
CA PRO A 221 0.44 2.96 4.90
C PRO A 221 0.87 1.84 5.85
N SER A 222 1.92 1.12 5.46
CA SER A 222 2.63 0.22 6.36
C SER A 222 4.08 -0.02 5.96
N ILE A 223 4.87 -0.41 6.96
CA ILE A 223 6.24 -0.89 6.79
C ILE A 223 6.31 -2.27 6.13
N THR A 224 5.31 -3.14 6.32
CA THR A 224 5.37 -4.51 5.78
C THR A 224 5.24 -4.50 4.26
N ASN A 225 4.24 -3.80 3.73
CA ASN A 225 4.07 -3.57 2.30
C ASN A 225 4.89 -2.39 1.75
N ASN A 226 5.70 -1.76 2.60
CA ASN A 226 6.65 -0.70 2.26
C ASN A 226 6.00 0.60 1.75
N THR A 227 4.73 0.86 2.08
CA THR A 227 3.95 2.04 1.64
C THR A 227 4.00 3.22 2.62
N ASN A 228 4.81 3.13 3.67
CA ASN A 228 4.98 4.18 4.68
C ASN A 228 6.06 5.22 4.30
N ALA A 229 5.94 6.40 4.91
CA ALA A 229 6.96 7.46 4.93
C ALA A 229 7.60 7.79 3.57
N MET A 230 6.77 7.95 2.54
CA MET A 230 7.17 8.33 1.20
C MET A 230 7.53 9.80 1.10
N ASP A 231 8.58 10.13 0.35
CA ASP A 231 8.94 11.50 0.01
C ASP A 231 8.13 12.00 -1.19
N ILE A 232 7.92 11.11 -2.16
CA ILE A 232 7.14 11.38 -3.36
C ILE A 232 6.23 10.19 -3.66
N ILE A 233 4.96 10.45 -3.95
CA ILE A 233 4.02 9.46 -4.50
C ILE A 233 3.53 9.95 -5.87
N PHE A 234 3.57 9.07 -6.85
CA PHE A 234 2.93 9.20 -8.15
C PHE A 234 1.67 8.34 -8.13
N CYS A 235 0.51 8.92 -8.39
CA CYS A 235 -0.76 8.19 -8.52
C CYS A 235 -1.53 8.84 -9.68
N ARG A 236 -1.12 8.50 -10.90
CA ARG A 236 -1.55 9.15 -12.14
C ARG A 236 -2.41 8.24 -12.99
N ASN A 237 -3.47 8.80 -13.57
CA ASN A 237 -4.36 8.11 -14.51
C ASN A 237 -5.03 6.86 -13.92
N VAL A 238 -5.36 6.91 -12.64
CA VAL A 238 -5.89 5.79 -11.84
C VAL A 238 -7.11 6.23 -11.04
N LEU A 239 -7.04 7.41 -10.40
CA LEU A 239 -8.12 7.94 -9.56
C LEU A 239 -9.38 8.23 -10.37
N MET A 240 -9.23 8.54 -11.67
CA MET A 240 -10.36 8.74 -12.59
C MET A 240 -11.23 7.49 -12.76
N TYR A 241 -10.70 6.31 -12.42
CA TYR A 241 -11.46 5.07 -12.46
C TYR A 241 -12.14 4.74 -11.15
N PHE A 242 -11.97 5.51 -10.07
CA PHE A 242 -12.56 5.19 -8.77
C PHE A 242 -13.90 5.90 -8.53
N ALA A 243 -14.78 5.24 -7.77
CA ALA A 243 -15.98 5.88 -7.24
C ALA A 243 -15.60 7.04 -6.30
N PRO A 244 -16.38 8.13 -6.21
CA PRO A 244 -15.99 9.33 -5.47
C PRO A 244 -15.56 9.09 -4.01
N ASP A 245 -16.26 8.23 -3.27
CA ASP A 245 -15.92 7.92 -1.87
C ASP A 245 -14.68 7.02 -1.73
N THR A 246 -14.47 6.11 -2.69
CA THR A 246 -13.22 5.36 -2.83
C THR A 246 -12.05 6.31 -3.07
N THR A 247 -12.21 7.28 -3.97
CA THR A 247 -11.16 8.27 -4.26
C THR A 247 -10.81 9.09 -3.04
N LYS A 248 -11.79 9.57 -2.25
CA LYS A 248 -11.53 10.26 -0.98
C LYS A 248 -10.74 9.40 0.00
N THR A 249 -11.11 8.13 0.12
CA THR A 249 -10.45 7.17 1.01
C THR A 249 -9.01 6.91 0.58
N VAL A 250 -8.79 6.66 -0.71
CA VAL A 250 -7.46 6.50 -1.31
C VAL A 250 -6.60 7.73 -1.07
N MET A 251 -7.12 8.93 -1.36
CA MET A 251 -6.40 10.20 -1.15
C MET A 251 -6.01 10.40 0.31
N ALA A 252 -6.88 10.07 1.26
CA ALA A 252 -6.57 10.13 2.68
C ALA A 252 -5.46 9.14 3.08
N ARG A 253 -5.44 7.93 2.51
CA ARG A 253 -4.38 6.94 2.75
C ARG A 253 -3.05 7.37 2.11
N LEU A 254 -3.07 7.88 0.88
CA LEU A 254 -1.87 8.43 0.22
C LEU A 254 -1.27 9.60 1.01
N ASN A 255 -2.11 10.48 1.55
CA ASN A 255 -1.66 11.55 2.45
C ASN A 255 -0.97 10.99 3.71
N LYS A 256 -1.54 9.95 4.32
CA LYS A 256 -0.92 9.26 5.48
C LYS A 256 0.38 8.56 5.12
N SER A 257 0.53 8.08 3.89
CA SER A 257 1.76 7.47 3.37
C SER A 257 2.91 8.44 3.18
N LEU A 258 2.65 9.73 2.99
CA LEU A 258 3.69 10.75 2.82
C LEU A 258 4.30 11.18 4.17
N VAL A 259 5.61 11.45 4.16
CA VAL A 259 6.23 12.26 5.22
C VAL A 259 5.69 13.70 5.16
N ASP A 260 5.85 14.44 6.25
CA ASP A 260 5.53 15.87 6.25
C ASP A 260 6.35 16.58 5.16
N ASP A 261 5.72 17.54 4.48
CA ASP A 261 6.26 18.24 3.30
C ASP A 261 6.56 17.36 2.06
N GLY A 262 6.22 16.07 2.08
CA GLY A 262 6.28 15.17 0.93
C GLY A 262 5.29 15.55 -0.18
N TYR A 263 5.54 15.05 -1.40
CA TYR A 263 4.80 15.42 -2.60
C TYR A 263 3.94 14.28 -3.15
N LEU A 264 2.69 14.57 -3.50
CA LEU A 264 1.82 13.73 -4.30
C LEU A 264 1.69 14.31 -5.71
N LEU A 265 1.81 13.47 -6.73
CA LEU A 265 1.48 13.79 -8.10
C LEU A 265 0.27 12.97 -8.56
N VAL A 266 -0.74 13.66 -9.07
CA VAL A 266 -1.91 13.08 -9.75
C VAL A 266 -2.03 13.69 -11.13
N SER A 267 -2.77 13.06 -12.05
CA SER A 267 -2.98 13.65 -13.38
C SER A 267 -3.85 14.91 -13.28
N PRO A 268 -3.69 15.91 -14.18
CA PRO A 268 -4.46 17.15 -14.14
C PRO A 268 -5.99 16.95 -14.12
N ALA A 269 -6.50 15.93 -14.82
CA ALA A 269 -7.91 15.58 -14.82
C ALA A 269 -8.42 15.01 -13.48
N GLU A 270 -7.52 14.54 -12.62
CA GLU A 270 -7.81 13.89 -11.33
C GLU A 270 -7.66 14.86 -10.15
N ALA A 271 -7.21 16.08 -10.40
CA ALA A 271 -6.94 17.08 -9.39
C ALA A 271 -8.19 17.80 -8.82
N PRO A 272 -9.20 18.19 -9.63
CA PRO A 272 -10.29 19.04 -9.14
C PRO A 272 -11.12 18.36 -8.04
N GLY A 273 -11.35 19.07 -6.93
CA GLY A 273 -12.22 18.63 -5.82
C GLY A 273 -11.62 17.60 -4.84
N LEU A 274 -10.56 16.88 -5.22
CA LEU A 274 -10.01 15.75 -4.46
C LEU A 274 -8.91 16.13 -3.44
N VAL A 275 -8.40 17.35 -3.54
CA VAL A 275 -7.19 17.78 -2.84
C VAL A 275 -7.44 18.88 -1.79
N SER A 276 -8.66 19.40 -1.71
CA SER A 276 -8.99 20.53 -0.85
C SER A 276 -8.88 20.17 0.63
N GLY A 277 -7.97 20.84 1.35
CA GLY A 277 -7.84 20.76 2.81
C GLY A 277 -6.74 19.82 3.33
N ILE A 278 -6.32 18.81 2.57
CA ILE A 278 -5.28 17.84 3.00
C ILE A 278 -3.92 18.03 2.30
N PHE A 279 -3.88 18.68 1.13
CA PHE A 279 -2.62 19.08 0.47
C PHE A 279 -2.62 20.56 0.06
N THR A 280 -1.42 21.06 -0.24
CA THR A 280 -1.19 22.38 -0.84
C THR A 280 -0.71 22.20 -2.28
N PRO A 281 -1.39 22.78 -3.29
CA PRO A 281 -0.86 22.76 -4.65
C PRO A 281 0.44 23.58 -4.74
N ARG A 282 1.41 23.04 -5.47
CA ARG A 282 2.71 23.62 -5.80
C ARG A 282 2.92 23.52 -7.30
N ASN A 283 2.95 24.66 -7.97
CA ASN A 283 3.05 24.73 -9.41
C ASN A 283 4.51 24.82 -9.85
N PHE A 284 4.89 24.03 -10.85
CA PHE A 284 6.20 24.01 -11.46
C PHE A 284 6.02 24.06 -12.99
N GLY A 285 5.96 25.27 -13.54
CA GLY A 285 5.56 25.47 -14.93
C GLY A 285 4.13 24.97 -15.18
N GLU A 286 3.98 24.03 -16.11
CA GLU A 286 2.68 23.46 -16.50
C GLU A 286 2.21 22.29 -15.60
N CYS A 287 3.04 21.85 -14.64
CA CYS A 287 2.68 20.73 -13.77
C CYS A 287 2.40 21.21 -12.34
N THR A 288 1.49 20.51 -11.66
CA THR A 288 1.14 20.78 -10.26
C THR A 288 1.43 19.54 -9.43
N PHE A 289 2.22 19.71 -8.37
CA PHE A 289 2.40 18.71 -7.32
C PHE A 289 1.63 19.15 -6.07
N TYR A 290 1.19 18.19 -5.28
CA TYR A 290 0.40 18.42 -4.07
C TYR A 290 1.21 18.06 -2.85
N GLN A 291 1.61 19.08 -2.09
CA GLN A 291 2.46 18.90 -0.92
C GLN A 291 1.64 18.63 0.33
N LYS A 292 1.98 17.59 1.10
CA LYS A 292 1.34 17.30 2.39
C LYS A 292 1.58 18.44 3.36
N ARG A 293 0.52 18.91 4.01
CA ARG A 293 0.62 19.91 5.08
C ARG A 293 1.00 19.23 6.40
N ALA A 294 1.98 19.79 7.10
CA ALA A 294 2.26 19.39 8.49
C ALA A 294 1.04 19.69 9.39
N PRO A 295 0.67 18.79 10.33
CA PRO A 295 -0.50 18.94 11.21
C PRO A 295 -0.54 20.27 11.99
N ASP A 296 0.60 20.78 12.42
CA ASP A 296 0.68 22.02 13.21
C ASP A 296 0.18 23.25 12.42
N LYS A 297 0.34 23.24 11.09
CA LYS A 297 -0.16 24.29 10.19
C LYS A 297 -1.65 24.14 9.86
N ILE A 298 -2.24 22.94 10.05
CA ILE A 298 -3.68 22.71 9.89
C ILE A 298 -4.44 23.33 11.07
N ILE A 299 -3.88 23.27 12.29
CA ILE A 299 -4.49 23.86 13.48
C ILE A 299 -4.55 25.40 13.40
N GLU A 300 -3.55 26.06 12.80
CA GLU A 300 -3.59 27.51 12.55
C GLU A 300 -4.72 27.91 11.57
N LEU A 301 -4.93 27.18 10.48
CA LEU A 301 -5.98 27.47 9.50
C LEU A 301 -7.41 27.22 10.01
N VAL A 302 -7.59 26.36 11.00
CA VAL A 302 -8.89 26.13 11.66
C VAL A 302 -9.21 27.25 12.66
N LYS A 303 -8.20 27.98 13.16
CA LYS A 303 -8.42 29.15 14.04
C LYS A 303 -8.95 30.37 13.26
N ASP A 304 -8.60 30.48 11.97
CA ASP A 304 -8.93 31.66 11.14
C ASP A 304 -10.19 31.53 10.29
N LYS A 305 -10.95 30.42 10.42
CA LYS A 305 -12.28 30.32 9.81
C LYS A 305 -13.36 30.55 10.86
N PRO A 306 -14.36 31.41 10.62
CA PRO A 306 -15.51 31.49 11.50
C PRO A 306 -16.15 30.11 11.55
N VAL A 307 -16.32 29.59 12.76
CA VAL A 307 -17.13 28.41 13.03
C VAL A 307 -18.52 28.73 12.47
N LEU A 308 -18.91 28.03 11.40
CA LEU A 308 -20.32 27.97 11.02
C LEU A 308 -21.05 27.42 12.24
N GLU A 309 -21.77 28.28 12.94
CA GLU A 309 -22.67 27.87 14.00
C GLU A 309 -23.60 26.82 13.41
N LEU A 310 -23.41 25.57 13.82
CA LEU A 310 -24.45 24.56 13.69
C LEU A 310 -25.66 25.12 14.44
N ASN A 311 -26.64 25.60 13.67
CA ASN A 311 -27.96 25.89 14.15
C ASN A 311 -28.37 24.75 15.09
N ARG A 312 -28.47 25.07 16.38
CA ARG A 312 -29.07 24.19 17.38
C ARG A 312 -30.52 24.03 16.97
N ALA A 313 -30.79 23.04 16.14
CA ALA A 313 -32.13 22.53 15.97
C ALA A 313 -32.66 22.17 17.36
N GLU A 314 -33.77 22.78 17.72
CA GLU A 314 -34.47 22.61 18.97
C GLU A 314 -34.64 21.12 19.27
N LYS A 315 -34.24 20.71 20.48
CA LYS A 315 -34.53 19.38 21.00
C LYS A 315 -36.04 19.29 21.22
N PRO A 316 -36.75 18.30 20.63
CA PRO A 316 -38.07 17.95 21.13
C PRO A 316 -37.90 17.36 22.52
N ALA A 317 -38.56 17.95 23.50
CA ALA A 317 -38.69 17.43 24.84
C ALA A 317 -39.45 16.09 24.79
N ILE A 318 -38.80 15.01 25.20
CA ILE A 318 -39.50 13.77 25.56
C ILE A 318 -39.55 13.75 27.09
N GLU A 319 -40.74 14.04 27.60
CA GLU A 319 -41.10 13.89 29.00
C GLU A 319 -41.04 12.42 29.41
N ALA A 320 -40.23 12.13 30.42
CA ALA A 320 -40.27 10.87 31.13
C ALA A 320 -41.47 10.87 32.07
N THR A 321 -42.39 9.92 31.88
CA THR A 321 -43.45 9.61 32.85
C THR A 321 -43.30 8.16 33.33
N ALA A 322 -43.62 7.99 34.61
CA ALA A 322 -43.21 6.93 35.54
C ALA A 322 -43.92 5.57 35.40
N LEU A 323 -43.49 4.65 36.30
CA LEU A 323 -44.13 3.42 36.86
C LEU A 323 -43.41 2.11 36.43
N LEU A 324 -42.96 1.18 37.28
CA LEU A 324 -43.25 0.82 38.68
C LEU A 324 -42.02 0.21 39.39
N THR A 325 -41.93 0.50 40.70
CA THR A 325 -41.67 -0.38 41.87
C THR A 325 -41.46 -1.90 41.64
N ALA A 326 -40.80 -2.71 42.46
CA ALA A 326 -39.99 -2.60 43.69
C ALA A 326 -39.41 -4.02 43.96
N ALA A 327 -38.23 -4.14 44.58
CA ALA A 327 -37.98 -5.09 45.69
C ALA A 327 -36.52 -5.02 46.20
N ARG A 328 -36.41 -4.72 47.50
CA ARG A 328 -35.21 -4.73 48.35
C ARG A 328 -34.72 -6.14 48.68
N ARG A 329 -33.42 -6.29 48.95
CA ARG A 329 -32.89 -6.75 50.27
C ARG A 329 -31.39 -6.43 50.45
N LYS A 330 -31.08 -5.72 51.54
CA LYS A 330 -29.73 -5.52 52.12
C LYS A 330 -29.35 -6.75 52.98
N ARG A 331 -28.05 -7.05 53.08
CA ARG A 331 -27.37 -7.37 54.36
C ARG A 331 -25.88 -6.98 54.32
N PRO A 332 -25.23 -6.75 55.48
CA PRO A 332 -24.09 -5.82 55.61
C PRO A 332 -22.75 -6.48 55.98
N GLY A 333 -21.68 -5.70 55.83
CA GLY A 333 -20.52 -5.73 56.74
C GLY A 333 -19.25 -6.39 56.20
N GLY A 334 -18.13 -5.66 56.26
CA GLY A 334 -16.78 -6.23 56.16
C GLY A 334 -15.79 -5.37 55.40
N ALA A 335 -15.32 -4.28 55.99
CA ALA A 335 -14.20 -3.51 55.46
C ALA A 335 -12.88 -4.29 55.60
N SER A 336 -12.11 -4.38 54.52
CA SER A 336 -10.65 -4.57 54.60
C SER A 336 -9.98 -3.81 53.46
N LYS A 337 -9.24 -2.76 53.84
CA LYS A 337 -8.40 -1.95 52.95
C LYS A 337 -7.21 -2.80 52.47
N ARG A 338 -7.07 -2.99 51.16
CA ARG A 338 -5.78 -3.30 50.51
C ARG A 338 -5.48 -2.25 49.44
N PRO A 339 -4.21 -1.85 49.21
CA PRO A 339 -3.89 -0.78 48.28
C PRO A 339 -4.24 -1.16 46.84
N ASN A 340 -4.80 -0.19 46.11
CA ASN A 340 -5.22 -0.27 44.70
C ASN A 340 -4.06 -0.63 43.75
N ALA A 341 -3.86 -1.92 43.46
CA ALA A 341 -3.16 -2.37 42.26
C ALA A 341 -4.10 -2.45 41.03
N SER A 342 -5.41 -2.65 41.26
CA SER A 342 -6.43 -2.87 40.24
C SER A 342 -6.83 -1.60 39.46
N LYS A 343 -6.79 -0.41 40.06
CA LYS A 343 -7.10 0.85 39.36
C LYS A 343 -5.99 1.33 38.40
N LYS A 344 -4.72 1.00 38.65
CA LYS A 344 -3.59 1.38 37.76
C LYS A 344 -3.60 0.60 36.44
N ILE A 345 -4.05 -0.66 36.47
CA ILE A 345 -4.13 -1.53 35.28
C ILE A 345 -5.29 -1.10 34.36
N ALA A 346 -6.40 -0.60 34.93
CA ALA A 346 -7.56 -0.15 34.16
C ALA A 346 -7.30 1.13 33.34
N ALA A 347 -6.50 2.07 33.87
CA ALA A 347 -6.14 3.31 33.16
C ALA A 347 -5.21 3.07 31.96
N GLY A 348 -4.27 2.11 32.08
CA GLY A 348 -3.38 1.69 31.00
C GLY A 348 -4.14 1.09 29.80
N ARG A 349 -5.11 0.21 30.07
CA ARG A 349 -5.95 -0.42 29.04
C ARG A 349 -6.79 0.56 28.22
N ASN A 350 -7.18 1.70 28.79
CA ASN A 350 -7.98 2.68 28.07
C ASN A 350 -7.13 3.50 27.08
N ALA A 351 -5.93 3.93 27.46
CA ALA A 351 -5.09 4.72 26.55
C ALA A 351 -4.49 3.88 25.41
N PHE A 352 -4.16 2.59 25.63
CA PHE A 352 -3.73 1.73 24.53
C PHE A 352 -4.83 1.57 23.47
N LYS A 353 -6.10 1.38 23.89
CA LYS A 353 -7.24 1.34 22.95
C LYS A 353 -7.40 2.64 22.18
N VAL A 354 -7.28 3.79 22.85
CA VAL A 354 -7.31 5.10 22.20
C VAL A 354 -6.16 5.24 21.20
N ALA A 355 -4.95 4.82 21.57
CA ALA A 355 -3.78 4.86 20.68
C ALA A 355 -3.96 3.99 19.44
N VAL A 356 -4.54 2.79 19.58
CA VAL A 356 -4.88 1.92 18.43
C VAL A 356 -5.86 2.62 17.49
N LEU A 357 -6.94 3.22 18.02
CA LEU A 357 -7.89 3.97 17.20
C LEU A 357 -7.26 5.18 16.49
N LEU A 358 -6.35 5.89 17.17
CA LEU A 358 -5.60 6.99 16.57
C LEU A 358 -4.67 6.50 15.46
N PHE A 359 -4.00 5.37 15.68
CA PHE A 359 -3.14 4.72 14.68
C PHE A 359 -3.94 4.30 13.43
N GLU A 360 -5.09 3.65 13.61
CA GLU A 360 -5.99 3.26 12.50
C GLU A 360 -6.51 4.48 11.74
N LYS A 361 -6.77 5.58 12.46
CA LYS A 361 -7.12 6.87 11.85
C LYS A 361 -5.93 7.58 11.20
N GLY A 362 -4.72 7.04 11.28
CA GLY A 362 -3.49 7.64 10.72
C GLY A 362 -2.97 8.85 11.48
N LEU A 363 -3.48 9.10 12.68
CA LEU A 363 -3.10 10.18 13.58
C LEU A 363 -1.88 9.73 14.41
N TYR A 364 -0.75 9.53 13.74
CA TYR A 364 0.43 8.92 14.34
C TYR A 364 1.09 9.77 15.42
N SER A 365 1.04 11.09 15.29
CA SER A 365 1.56 12.02 16.31
C SER A 365 0.78 11.89 17.61
N GLU A 366 -0.54 11.89 17.52
CA GLU A 366 -1.48 11.76 18.61
C GLU A 366 -1.39 10.38 19.24
N CYS A 367 -1.26 9.33 18.43
CA CYS A 367 -0.98 7.97 18.89
C CYS A 367 0.30 7.93 19.75
N VAL A 368 1.40 8.50 19.26
CA VAL A 368 2.67 8.58 20.00
C VAL A 368 2.51 9.36 21.29
N ASN A 369 1.83 10.52 21.25
CA ASN A 369 1.61 11.36 22.42
C ASN A 369 0.75 10.65 23.48
N ALA A 370 -0.29 9.93 23.06
CA ALA A 370 -1.17 9.18 23.97
C ALA A 370 -0.40 8.11 24.77
N LEU A 371 0.53 7.41 24.12
CA LEU A 371 1.35 6.37 24.76
C LEU A 371 2.51 6.95 25.57
N THR A 372 3.21 7.97 25.06
CA THR A 372 4.35 8.56 25.77
C THR A 372 3.95 9.39 26.99
N ALA A 373 2.75 9.98 27.00
CA ALA A 373 2.19 10.65 28.18
C ALA A 373 2.01 9.69 29.37
N GLN A 374 1.81 8.39 29.13
CA GLN A 374 1.76 7.38 30.20
C GLN A 374 3.14 7.09 30.77
N ALA A 375 4.17 7.02 29.91
CA ALA A 375 5.55 6.87 30.34
C ALA A 375 5.99 8.03 31.26
N GLN A 376 5.61 9.27 30.91
CA GLN A 376 5.88 10.46 31.71
C GLN A 376 5.19 10.43 33.08
N LYS A 377 4.05 9.72 33.20
CA LYS A 377 3.34 9.49 34.47
C LYS A 377 3.91 8.30 35.27
N GLY A 378 5.09 7.80 34.91
CA GLY A 378 5.80 6.73 35.60
C GLY A 378 5.25 5.32 35.32
N GLN A 379 4.40 5.14 34.30
CA GLN A 379 3.94 3.81 33.90
C GLN A 379 4.93 3.18 32.91
N ALA A 380 5.28 1.92 33.14
CA ALA A 380 6.16 1.19 32.24
C ALA A 380 5.42 0.85 30.94
N ILE A 381 5.99 1.27 29.80
CA ILE A 381 5.49 0.93 28.47
C ILE A 381 5.66 -0.58 28.24
N GLN A 382 4.54 -1.25 27.97
CA GLN A 382 4.45 -2.68 27.68
C GLN A 382 4.96 -3.02 26.27
N ALA A 383 5.20 -4.31 25.99
CA ALA A 383 5.77 -4.73 24.72
C ALA A 383 4.85 -4.45 23.51
N ASN A 384 3.54 -4.63 23.67
CA ASN A 384 2.53 -4.30 22.67
C ASN A 384 2.43 -2.78 22.41
N GLU A 385 2.51 -1.96 23.46
CA GLU A 385 2.54 -0.50 23.35
C GLU A 385 3.82 -0.03 22.65
N ALA A 386 4.96 -0.64 22.96
CA ALA A 386 6.23 -0.39 22.28
C ALA A 386 6.17 -0.79 20.79
N ALA A 387 5.52 -1.89 20.45
CA ALA A 387 5.32 -2.30 19.06
C ALA A 387 4.44 -1.29 18.29
N LEU A 388 3.38 -0.79 18.91
CA LEU A 388 2.51 0.23 18.31
C LEU A 388 3.26 1.56 18.12
N LEU A 389 4.06 1.98 19.11
CA LEU A 389 4.96 3.14 18.98
C LEU A 389 5.94 2.96 17.82
N ALA A 390 6.55 1.78 17.69
CA ALA A 390 7.47 1.49 16.60
C ALA A 390 6.81 1.65 15.23
N ARG A 391 5.61 1.09 15.04
CA ARG A 391 4.81 1.25 13.81
C ARG A 391 4.44 2.71 13.55
N ALA A 392 4.01 3.45 14.58
CA ALA A 392 3.64 4.86 14.45
C ALA A 392 4.84 5.73 14.04
N TYR A 393 6.00 5.56 14.69
CA TYR A 393 7.22 6.26 14.31
C TYR A 393 7.71 5.88 12.92
N ALA A 394 7.61 4.60 12.54
CA ALA A 394 7.95 4.15 11.19
C ALA A 394 7.04 4.80 10.13
N ASN A 395 5.73 4.90 10.40
CA ASN A 395 4.80 5.57 9.50
C ASN A 395 5.06 7.07 9.37
N LYS A 396 5.62 7.71 10.41
CA LYS A 396 6.11 9.09 10.38
C LYS A 396 7.47 9.26 9.70
N GLY A 397 8.17 8.18 9.35
CA GLY A 397 9.53 8.22 8.81
C GLY A 397 10.62 8.46 9.86
N LEU A 398 10.30 8.43 11.15
CA LEU A 398 11.23 8.63 12.26
C LEU A 398 11.86 7.29 12.66
N LEU A 399 12.70 6.74 11.78
CA LEU A 399 13.16 5.35 11.88
C LEU A 399 14.07 5.07 13.08
N ASP A 400 14.88 6.03 13.53
CA ASP A 400 15.69 5.87 14.74
C ASP A 400 14.83 5.66 16.00
N ALA A 401 13.75 6.43 16.10
CA ALA A 401 12.78 6.25 17.18
C ALA A 401 12.06 4.91 17.01
N ALA A 402 11.63 4.57 15.78
CA ALA A 402 10.99 3.30 15.48
C ALA A 402 11.87 2.11 15.88
N GLN A 403 13.16 2.15 15.57
CA GLN A 403 14.13 1.09 15.88
C GLN A 403 14.31 0.92 17.40
N LYS A 404 14.39 2.03 18.15
CA LYS A 404 14.47 1.97 19.62
C LYS A 404 13.24 1.27 20.21
N TRP A 405 12.06 1.59 19.71
CA TRP A 405 10.80 1.02 20.18
C TRP A 405 10.58 -0.43 19.72
N SER A 406 10.96 -0.79 18.50
CA SER A 406 10.87 -2.17 18.01
C SER A 406 11.81 -3.10 18.76
N ALA A 407 13.04 -2.64 19.02
CA ALA A 407 13.99 -3.37 19.83
C ALA A 407 13.51 -3.52 21.28
N ARG A 408 12.82 -2.51 21.82
CA ARG A 408 12.18 -2.60 23.15
C ARG A 408 11.03 -3.59 23.16
N ALA A 409 10.17 -3.61 22.14
CA ALA A 409 9.09 -4.58 22.02
C ALA A 409 9.63 -6.02 21.98
N ALA A 410 10.63 -6.28 21.12
CA ALA A 410 11.28 -7.58 20.98
C ALA A 410 12.01 -8.04 22.26
N ARG A 411 12.57 -7.12 23.06
CA ARG A 411 13.15 -7.44 24.38
C ARG A 411 12.10 -7.65 25.47
N GLY A 412 10.99 -6.92 25.40
CA GLY A 412 9.89 -6.98 26.36
C GLY A 412 9.10 -8.29 26.27
N ASP A 413 9.03 -8.88 25.07
CA ASP A 413 8.48 -10.22 24.85
C ASP A 413 9.39 -11.01 23.89
N LYS A 414 10.35 -11.73 24.47
CA LYS A 414 11.43 -12.41 23.73
C LYS A 414 10.94 -13.60 22.89
N LEU A 415 9.74 -14.12 23.15
CA LEU A 415 9.18 -15.28 22.47
C LEU A 415 8.07 -14.91 21.48
N ASN A 416 7.85 -13.62 21.25
CA ASN A 416 6.88 -13.15 20.26
C ASN A 416 7.54 -12.96 18.87
N PRO A 417 7.28 -13.83 17.89
CA PRO A 417 7.93 -13.75 16.58
C PRO A 417 7.54 -12.48 15.82
N VAL A 418 6.33 -11.95 16.02
CA VAL A 418 5.84 -10.73 15.35
C VAL A 418 6.67 -9.51 15.74
N TYR A 419 7.07 -9.39 17.01
CA TYR A 419 7.90 -8.26 17.45
C TYR A 419 9.32 -8.33 16.90
N HIS A 420 9.89 -9.53 16.79
CA HIS A 420 11.19 -9.71 16.12
C HIS A 420 11.10 -9.44 14.63
N TYR A 421 10.00 -9.81 13.97
CA TYR A 421 9.76 -9.52 12.56
C TYR A 421 9.60 -8.02 12.30
N LEU A 422 8.81 -7.31 13.11
CA LEU A 422 8.69 -5.85 13.06
C LEU A 422 10.07 -5.17 13.24
N ASN A 423 10.86 -5.63 14.20
CA ASN A 423 12.21 -5.12 14.40
C ASN A 423 13.12 -5.39 13.19
N ALA A 424 13.02 -6.57 12.57
CA ALA A 424 13.76 -6.88 11.35
C ALA A 424 13.37 -5.97 10.18
N ALA A 425 12.07 -5.72 9.98
CA ALA A 425 11.58 -4.85 8.91
C ALA A 425 12.10 -3.41 9.07
N ILE A 426 12.11 -2.88 10.30
CA ILE A 426 12.68 -1.54 10.60
C ILE A 426 14.20 -1.51 10.41
N LEU A 427 14.91 -2.59 10.77
CA LEU A 427 16.35 -2.69 10.55
C LEU A 427 16.70 -2.79 9.06
N GLU A 428 15.91 -3.51 8.26
CA GLU A 428 16.05 -3.55 6.80
C GLU A 428 15.84 -2.14 6.22
N GLU A 429 14.79 -1.46 6.66
CA GLU A 429 14.44 -0.11 6.20
C GLU A 429 15.50 0.94 6.57
N THR A 430 16.24 0.75 7.67
CA THR A 430 17.37 1.61 8.07
C THR A 430 18.70 1.20 7.45
N GLY A 431 18.72 0.19 6.56
CA GLY A 431 19.92 -0.31 5.91
C GLY A 431 20.82 -1.19 6.80
N ARG A 432 20.42 -1.47 8.05
CA ARG A 432 21.14 -2.30 9.04
C ARG A 432 20.95 -3.79 8.76
N THR A 433 21.43 -4.20 7.59
CA THR A 433 21.11 -5.49 6.97
C THR A 433 21.56 -6.69 7.82
N ASP A 434 22.70 -6.62 8.51
CA ASP A 434 23.19 -7.72 9.36
C ASP A 434 22.32 -7.97 10.57
N GLU A 435 21.89 -6.89 11.21
CA GLU A 435 21.00 -6.96 12.36
C GLU A 435 19.60 -7.42 11.95
N ALA A 436 19.11 -6.98 10.79
CA ALA A 436 17.86 -7.46 10.21
C ALA A 436 17.89 -8.99 9.99
N VAL A 437 18.99 -9.51 9.41
CA VAL A 437 19.20 -10.96 9.24
C VAL A 437 19.22 -11.70 10.58
N ALA A 438 19.89 -11.16 11.60
CA ALA A 438 19.92 -11.76 12.94
C ALA A 438 18.53 -11.80 13.58
N ALA A 439 17.75 -10.71 13.46
CA ALA A 439 16.38 -10.64 13.95
C ALA A 439 15.47 -11.64 13.21
N LEU A 440 15.57 -11.78 11.89
CA LEU A 440 14.78 -12.76 11.13
C LEU A 440 15.14 -14.21 11.48
N LYS A 441 16.43 -14.51 11.69
CA LYS A 441 16.85 -15.83 12.20
C LYS A 441 16.22 -16.11 13.57
N ARG A 442 16.07 -15.10 14.42
CA ARG A 442 15.37 -15.23 15.71
C ARG A 442 13.88 -15.50 15.52
N VAL A 443 13.22 -14.86 14.55
CA VAL A 443 11.83 -15.16 14.18
C VAL A 443 11.68 -16.65 13.84
N ILE A 444 12.51 -17.16 12.92
CA ILE A 444 12.45 -18.58 12.49
C ILE A 444 12.79 -19.54 13.63
N TYR A 445 13.70 -19.15 14.53
CA TYR A 445 14.02 -19.96 15.71
C TYR A 445 12.82 -20.10 16.66
N ILE A 446 12.04 -19.02 16.84
CA ILE A 446 10.85 -19.00 17.70
C ILE A 446 9.68 -19.70 17.02
N ASP A 447 9.45 -19.36 15.74
CA ASP A 447 8.39 -19.91 14.90
C ASP A 447 8.96 -20.25 13.52
N ASN A 448 9.29 -21.53 13.33
CA ASN A 448 9.81 -22.03 12.06
C ASN A 448 8.75 -21.96 10.92
N GLY A 449 7.46 -21.82 11.27
CA GLY A 449 6.34 -21.66 10.36
C GLY A 449 6.11 -20.22 9.88
N PHE A 450 6.92 -19.25 10.33
CA PHE A 450 6.74 -17.84 9.97
C PHE A 450 7.16 -17.57 8.51
N THR A 451 6.22 -17.74 7.58
CA THR A 451 6.44 -17.68 6.12
C THR A 451 7.16 -16.40 5.66
N LEU A 452 6.74 -15.24 6.15
CA LEU A 452 7.33 -13.96 5.76
C LEU A 452 8.79 -13.81 6.19
N ALA A 453 9.21 -14.48 7.27
CA ALA A 453 10.59 -14.40 7.74
C ALA A 453 11.52 -15.20 6.81
N HIS A 454 11.07 -16.35 6.33
CA HIS A 454 11.77 -17.08 5.27
C HIS A 454 11.83 -16.26 3.98
N PHE A 455 10.72 -15.65 3.55
CA PHE A 455 10.71 -14.81 2.36
C PHE A 455 11.68 -13.61 2.48
N SER A 456 11.61 -12.85 3.58
CA SER A 456 12.50 -11.71 3.84
C SER A 456 13.97 -12.14 3.90
N LEU A 457 14.30 -13.27 4.56
CA LEU A 457 15.68 -13.78 4.53
C LEU A 457 16.13 -14.20 3.14
N GLY A 458 15.26 -14.83 2.36
CA GLY A 458 15.55 -15.20 0.97
C GLY A 458 15.99 -13.98 0.16
N ARG A 459 15.19 -12.91 0.20
CA ARG A 459 15.50 -11.62 -0.43
C ARG A 459 16.81 -11.02 0.06
N LEU A 460 17.02 -10.96 1.38
CA LEU A 460 18.25 -10.37 1.94
C LEU A 460 19.50 -11.18 1.58
N MET A 461 19.41 -12.51 1.55
CA MET A 461 20.51 -13.37 1.09
C MET A 461 20.78 -13.20 -0.40
N HIS A 462 19.74 -13.05 -1.21
CA HIS A 462 19.87 -12.78 -2.64
C HIS A 462 20.57 -11.44 -2.89
N LYS A 463 20.16 -10.37 -2.17
CA LYS A 463 20.80 -9.05 -2.22
C LYS A 463 22.29 -9.07 -1.85
N ARG A 464 22.69 -9.98 -0.96
CA ARG A 464 24.10 -10.22 -0.57
C ARG A 464 24.89 -11.11 -1.54
N GLY A 465 24.29 -11.55 -2.64
CA GLY A 465 24.91 -12.48 -3.59
C GLY A 465 24.98 -13.93 -3.10
N ASN A 466 24.34 -14.27 -1.96
CA ASN A 466 24.29 -15.64 -1.46
C ASN A 466 23.08 -16.40 -2.03
N ALA A 467 23.17 -16.75 -3.32
CA ALA A 467 22.10 -17.43 -4.04
C ALA A 467 21.70 -18.77 -3.40
N THR A 468 22.65 -19.52 -2.84
CA THR A 468 22.38 -20.81 -2.20
C THR A 468 21.51 -20.66 -0.96
N ALA A 469 21.85 -19.72 -0.06
CA ALA A 469 21.03 -19.44 1.11
C ALA A 469 19.68 -18.85 0.72
N ALA A 470 19.64 -17.98 -0.29
CA ALA A 470 18.39 -17.40 -0.80
C ALA A 470 17.42 -18.48 -1.26
N ARG A 471 17.84 -19.36 -2.18
CA ARG A 471 17.02 -20.48 -2.68
C ARG A 471 16.51 -21.39 -1.57
N ARG A 472 17.33 -21.65 -0.53
CA ARG A 472 16.89 -22.46 0.61
C ARG A 472 15.73 -21.79 1.36
N HIS A 473 15.83 -20.51 1.64
CA HIS A 473 14.77 -19.78 2.33
C HIS A 473 13.51 -19.61 1.47
N PHE A 474 13.65 -19.33 0.17
CA PHE A 474 12.53 -19.31 -0.77
C PHE A 474 11.81 -20.67 -0.85
N ARG A 475 12.56 -21.78 -0.91
CA ARG A 475 11.98 -23.13 -0.88
C ARG A 475 11.20 -23.40 0.41
N ASN A 476 11.73 -22.98 1.55
CA ASN A 476 11.03 -23.13 2.83
C ASN A 476 9.71 -22.33 2.85
N ALA A 477 9.74 -21.07 2.39
CA ALA A 477 8.55 -20.25 2.27
C ALA A 477 7.51 -20.90 1.34
N LEU A 478 7.90 -21.37 0.15
CA LEU A 478 7.01 -22.10 -0.76
C LEU A 478 6.43 -23.37 -0.14
N ASN A 479 7.22 -24.12 0.63
CA ASN A 479 6.72 -25.32 1.31
C ASN A 479 5.71 -25.00 2.42
N LEU A 480 5.85 -23.88 3.11
CA LEU A 480 4.86 -23.40 4.08
C LEU A 480 3.57 -22.96 3.38
N LEU A 481 3.71 -22.22 2.27
CA LEU A 481 2.57 -21.74 1.47
C LEU A 481 1.75 -22.86 0.86
N LYS A 482 2.37 -23.96 0.45
CA LYS A 482 1.66 -25.16 -0.06
C LYS A 482 0.69 -25.80 0.94
N ARG A 483 0.79 -25.46 2.23
CA ARG A 483 -0.11 -25.95 3.28
C ARG A 483 -1.37 -25.09 3.43
N LEU A 484 -1.40 -23.94 2.76
CA LEU A 484 -2.51 -23.00 2.78
C LEU A 484 -3.29 -23.11 1.46
N SER A 485 -4.57 -22.75 1.50
CA SER A 485 -5.31 -22.47 0.26
C SER A 485 -4.66 -21.26 -0.43
N PRO A 486 -4.59 -21.20 -1.76
CA PRO A 486 -4.08 -20.03 -2.48
C PRO A 486 -4.75 -18.70 -2.09
N ASP A 487 -5.99 -18.75 -1.62
CA ASP A 487 -6.79 -17.60 -1.20
C ASP A 487 -6.54 -17.16 0.26
N ASP A 488 -5.87 -17.99 1.06
CA ASP A 488 -5.63 -17.68 2.47
C ASP A 488 -4.68 -16.48 2.60
N ILE A 489 -5.02 -15.56 3.50
CA ILE A 489 -4.16 -14.43 3.83
C ILE A 489 -2.97 -14.93 4.64
N VAL A 490 -1.75 -14.62 4.18
CA VAL A 490 -0.53 -14.93 4.93
C VAL A 490 -0.51 -14.06 6.19
N PRO A 491 -0.34 -14.65 7.39
CA PRO A 491 -0.28 -13.88 8.64
C PRO A 491 0.80 -12.78 8.58
N GLU A 492 0.50 -11.63 9.21
CA GLU A 492 1.36 -10.44 9.25
C GLU A 492 1.68 -9.80 7.88
N SER A 493 1.11 -10.30 6.77
CA SER A 493 1.40 -9.80 5.41
C SER A 493 0.56 -8.61 4.96
N GLU A 494 -0.39 -8.20 5.81
CA GLU A 494 -1.32 -7.10 5.55
C GLU A 494 -2.19 -7.32 4.31
N GLY A 495 -2.66 -8.55 4.14
CA GLY A 495 -3.63 -8.91 3.12
C GLY A 495 -3.04 -9.63 1.90
N MET A 496 -1.75 -9.99 1.91
CA MET A 496 -1.16 -10.80 0.82
C MET A 496 -1.66 -12.24 0.90
N THR A 497 -2.15 -12.79 -0.22
CA THR A 497 -2.61 -14.18 -0.29
C THR A 497 -1.43 -15.16 -0.41
N ALA A 498 -1.64 -16.40 -0.01
CA ALA A 498 -0.64 -17.46 -0.11
C ALA A 498 -0.28 -17.78 -1.56
N GLY A 499 -1.28 -17.78 -2.46
CA GLY A 499 -1.09 -17.94 -3.89
C GLY A 499 -0.20 -16.84 -4.46
N ARG A 500 -0.49 -15.59 -4.12
CA ARG A 500 0.28 -14.44 -4.62
C ARG A 500 1.73 -14.45 -4.11
N LEU A 501 1.93 -14.69 -2.82
CA LEU A 501 3.29 -14.78 -2.28
C LEU A 501 4.07 -15.93 -2.93
N SER A 502 3.39 -17.04 -3.28
CA SER A 502 4.02 -18.14 -4.00
C SER A 502 4.49 -17.73 -5.40
N GLU A 503 3.65 -16.99 -6.16
CA GLU A 503 4.03 -16.45 -7.47
C GLU A 503 5.25 -15.54 -7.39
N ILE A 504 5.27 -14.61 -6.42
CA ILE A 504 6.39 -13.68 -6.19
C ILE A 504 7.67 -14.47 -5.91
N ILE A 505 7.62 -15.46 -5.03
CA ILE A 505 8.79 -16.26 -4.67
C ILE A 505 9.26 -17.10 -5.87
N SER A 506 8.33 -17.66 -6.64
CA SER A 506 8.66 -18.41 -7.85
C SER A 506 9.40 -17.54 -8.87
N ALA A 507 8.97 -16.30 -9.07
CA ALA A 507 9.65 -15.35 -9.96
C ALA A 507 11.09 -15.00 -9.51
N GLU A 508 11.34 -14.98 -8.20
CA GLU A 508 12.68 -14.74 -7.61
C GLU A 508 13.60 -15.96 -7.63
N THR A 509 13.08 -17.15 -7.96
CA THR A 509 13.86 -18.41 -7.99
C THR A 509 14.27 -18.88 -9.38
N VAL A 510 13.73 -18.26 -10.42
CA VAL A 510 14.11 -18.44 -11.85
C VAL A 510 15.28 -17.51 -12.15
#